data_AF-A0A972EZX4-F1
#
_entry.id   AF-A0A972EZX4-F1
#
_cell.length_a   1.000
_cell.length_b   1.000
_cell.length_c   1.000
_cell.angle_alpha   90.00
_cell.angle_beta   90.00
_cell.angle_gamma   90.00
#
_symmetry.space_group_name_H-M   'P 1'
#
loop_
_entity.id
_entity.type
_entity.pdbx_description
1 polymer ?
#
loop_
_entity_poly.entity_id
_entity_poly.type
_entity_poly.pdbx_seq_one_letter_code
_entity_poly.pdbx_strand_id
1 'polypeptide(L)'
;CEVLVEKTRKALLDTGVTRLVVAGGVACNSGLRSAMGRMAEETGVELAFPSPILCTDNGAMIAVPADNYLTKGIESGYDMDAKVSWILDSLRERTGR
;
A
#
# COMPACT_ATOMS: atom_id res chain seq x y z
N CYS A 1 -8.28 12.67 -11.34
CA CYS A 1 -8.05 11.21 -11.23
C CYS A 1 -7.22 10.65 -12.39
N GLU A 2 -7.30 11.23 -13.59
CA GLU A 2 -6.57 10.76 -14.79
C GLU A 2 -5.07 10.61 -14.59
N VAL A 3 -4.41 11.59 -13.96
CA VAL A 3 -2.95 11.51 -13.68
C VAL A 3 -2.59 10.27 -12.85
N LEU A 4 -3.40 9.93 -11.84
CA LEU A 4 -3.14 8.74 -11.01
C LEU A 4 -3.30 7.47 -11.84
N VAL A 5 -4.35 7.38 -12.67
CA VAL A 5 -4.60 6.22 -13.53
C VAL A 5 -3.44 6.01 -14.51
N GLU A 6 -2.99 7.07 -15.19
CA GLU A 6 -1.93 6.96 -16.19
C GLU A 6 -0.57 6.62 -15.57
N LYS A 7 -0.24 7.23 -14.42
CA LYS A 7 0.99 6.89 -13.68
C LYS A 7 0.97 5.45 -13.18
N THR A 8 -0.18 4.98 -12.68
CA THR A 8 -0.34 3.59 -12.26
C THR A 8 -0.24 2.63 -13.44
N ARG A 9 -0.89 2.91 -14.57
CA ARG A 9 -0.79 2.11 -15.80
C ARG A 9 0.66 1.98 -16.25
N LYS A 10 1.39 3.09 -16.29
CA LYS A 10 2.82 3.07 -16.62
C LYS A 10 3.62 2.21 -15.65
N ALA A 11 3.40 2.36 -14.34
CA ALA A 11 4.11 1.56 -13.33
C ALA A 11 3.80 0.05 -13.46
N LEU A 12 2.56 -0.33 -13.80
CA LEU A 12 2.20 -1.72 -14.04
C LEU A 12 2.96 -2.31 -15.23
N LEU A 13 3.09 -1.54 -16.33
CA LEU A 13 3.88 -1.95 -17.50
C LEU A 13 5.37 -2.04 -17.17
N ASP A 14 5.92 -1.06 -16.45
CA ASP A 14 7.35 -0.99 -16.12
C ASP A 14 7.77 -2.11 -15.14
N THR A 15 6.87 -2.55 -14.26
CA THR A 15 7.18 -3.54 -13.20
C THR A 15 6.69 -4.95 -13.50
N GLY A 16 5.72 -5.12 -14.40
CA GLY A 16 5.10 -6.40 -14.72
C GLY A 16 4.25 -7.00 -13.59
N VAL A 17 3.91 -6.22 -12.55
CA VAL A 17 3.06 -6.73 -11.45
C VAL A 17 1.63 -6.91 -11.93
N THR A 18 1.00 -8.01 -11.52
CA THR A 18 -0.35 -8.40 -11.95
C THR A 18 -1.45 -8.06 -10.96
N ARG A 19 -1.08 -7.51 -9.80
CA ARG A 19 -2.02 -7.12 -8.74
C ARG A 19 -1.75 -5.69 -8.30
N LEU A 20 -2.81 -4.89 -8.28
CA LEU A 20 -2.83 -3.50 -7.87
C LEU A 20 -3.69 -3.34 -6.61
N VAL A 21 -3.12 -2.76 -5.56
CA VAL A 21 -3.85 -2.37 -4.35
C VAL A 21 -3.89 -0.84 -4.30
N VAL A 22 -5.09 -0.26 -4.16
CA VAL A 22 -5.27 1.19 -4.00
C VAL A 22 -5.78 1.49 -2.60
N ALA A 23 -4.92 2.08 -1.78
CA ALA A 23 -5.17 2.38 -0.36
C ALA A 23 -4.97 3.87 -0.03
N GLY A 24 -5.24 4.25 1.21
CA GLY A 24 -5.23 5.63 1.70
C GLY A 24 -6.59 6.33 1.56
N GLY A 25 -6.78 7.46 2.24
CA GLY A 25 -8.09 8.13 2.32
C GLY A 25 -8.70 8.49 0.95
N VAL A 26 -7.86 8.88 -0.02
CA VAL A 26 -8.31 9.22 -1.38
C VAL A 26 -8.81 7.97 -2.15
N ALA A 27 -8.41 6.76 -1.76
CA ALA A 27 -8.92 5.52 -2.33
C ALA A 27 -10.43 5.32 -2.08
N CYS A 28 -11.03 6.03 -1.12
CA CYS A 28 -12.48 6.04 -0.90
C CYS A 28 -13.26 6.85 -1.96
N ASN A 29 -12.58 7.62 -2.82
CA ASN A 29 -13.22 8.39 -3.87
C ASN A 29 -13.85 7.48 -4.95
N SER A 30 -15.16 7.61 -5.17
CA SER A 30 -15.91 6.79 -6.13
C SER A 30 -15.43 6.96 -7.57
N GLY A 31 -15.15 8.20 -7.99
CA GLY A 31 -14.63 8.48 -9.33
C GLY A 31 -13.27 7.83 -9.58
N LEU A 32 -12.37 7.84 -8.59
CA LEU A 32 -11.09 7.15 -8.65
C LEU A 32 -11.28 5.63 -8.74
N ARG A 33 -12.16 5.05 -7.92
CA ARG A 33 -12.47 3.61 -7.95
C ARG A 33 -12.97 3.17 -9.32
N SER A 34 -13.92 3.89 -9.90
CA SER A 34 -14.44 3.59 -11.23
C SER A 34 -13.38 3.73 -12.33
N ALA A 35 -12.52 4.76 -12.26
CA ALA A 35 -11.49 4.96 -13.26
C ALA A 35 -10.36 3.92 -13.18
N MET A 36 -9.93 3.54 -11.97
CA MET A 36 -8.98 2.45 -11.75
C MET A 36 -9.56 1.10 -12.14
N GLY A 37 -10.85 0.87 -11.89
CA GLY A 37 -11.56 -0.35 -12.32
C GLY A 37 -11.49 -0.57 -13.83
N ARG A 38 -11.84 0.45 -14.62
CA ARG A 38 -11.73 0.39 -16.08
C ARG A 38 -10.30 0.11 -16.55
N MET A 39 -9.32 0.80 -15.98
CA MET A 39 -7.91 0.57 -16.32
C MET A 39 -7.46 -0.86 -15.96
N ALA A 40 -7.92 -1.40 -14.83
CA ALA A 40 -7.61 -2.76 -14.43
C ALA A 40 -8.21 -3.81 -15.37
N GLU A 41 -9.46 -3.60 -15.82
CA GLU A 41 -10.09 -4.44 -16.85
C GLU A 41 -9.33 -4.40 -18.18
N GLU A 42 -8.92 -3.21 -18.64
CA GLU A 42 -8.13 -3.02 -19.87
C GLU A 42 -6.75 -3.69 -19.82
N THR A 43 -6.11 -3.67 -18.65
CA THR A 43 -4.74 -4.19 -18.47
C THR A 43 -4.71 -5.63 -17.96
N GLY A 44 -5.86 -6.20 -17.58
CA GLY A 44 -5.96 -7.56 -17.05
C GLY A 44 -5.35 -7.74 -15.66
N VAL A 45 -5.16 -6.66 -14.88
CA VAL A 45 -4.59 -6.73 -13.54
C VAL A 45 -5.68 -6.90 -12.48
N GLU A 46 -5.37 -7.64 -11.42
CA GLU A 46 -6.26 -7.78 -10.29
C GLU A 46 -6.26 -6.49 -9.46
N LEU A 47 -7.43 -5.87 -9.30
CA LEU A 47 -7.60 -4.65 -8.53
C LEU A 47 -8.26 -4.93 -7.18
N ALA A 48 -7.60 -4.49 -6.11
CA ALA A 48 -8.14 -4.57 -4.76
C ALA A 48 -8.22 -3.18 -4.12
N PHE A 49 -9.35 -2.95 -3.43
CA PHE A 49 -9.53 -1.81 -2.53
C PHE A 49 -9.86 -2.34 -1.14
N PRO A 50 -9.18 -1.86 -0.08
CA PRO A 50 -9.64 -2.11 1.27
C PRO A 50 -11.05 -1.53 1.49
N SER A 51 -11.75 -2.08 2.49
CA SER A 51 -13.00 -1.47 2.97
C SER A 51 -12.71 -0.05 3.47
N PRO A 52 -13.64 0.92 3.33
CA PRO A 52 -13.39 2.32 3.70
C PRO A 52 -12.84 2.53 5.11
N ILE A 53 -13.31 1.76 6.10
CA ILE A 53 -12.82 1.82 7.50
C ILE A 53 -11.34 1.42 7.66
N LEU A 54 -10.80 0.67 6.71
CA LEU A 54 -9.41 0.24 6.68
C LEU A 54 -8.54 1.14 5.77
N CYS A 55 -9.12 2.05 5.00
CA CYS A 55 -8.38 2.97 4.14
C CYS A 55 -7.83 4.20 4.87
N THR A 56 -8.41 4.55 6.02
CA THR A 56 -7.97 5.65 6.88
C THR A 56 -7.05 5.14 7.99
N ASP A 57 -6.25 6.03 8.58
CA ASP A 57 -5.34 5.68 9.66
C ASP A 57 -6.09 5.03 10.84
N ASN A 58 -5.66 3.83 11.24
CA ASN A 58 -6.31 3.05 12.29
C ASN A 58 -5.31 2.12 13.00
N GLY A 59 -5.71 1.53 14.13
CA GLY A 59 -4.84 0.61 14.88
C GLY A 59 -4.55 -0.70 14.13
N ALA A 60 -5.48 -1.18 13.30
CA ALA A 60 -5.31 -2.45 12.58
C ALA A 60 -4.20 -2.38 11.52
N MET A 61 -4.03 -1.24 10.83
CA MET A 61 -2.92 -1.05 9.87
C MET A 61 -1.53 -1.08 10.54
N ILE A 62 -1.45 -0.88 11.86
CA ILE A 62 -0.22 -1.04 12.64
C ILE A 62 -0.10 -2.46 13.19
N ALA A 63 -1.19 -3.03 13.72
CA ALA A 63 -1.18 -4.34 14.35
C ALA A 63 -0.85 -5.48 13.38
N VAL A 64 -1.41 -5.47 12.16
CA VAL A 64 -1.18 -6.53 11.16
C VAL A 64 0.31 -6.65 10.74
N PRO A 65 1.00 -5.57 10.33
CA PRO A 65 2.42 -5.67 10.04
C PRO A 65 3.27 -5.95 11.29
N ALA A 66 2.87 -5.45 12.47
CA ALA A 66 3.57 -5.76 13.72
C ALA A 66 3.52 -7.26 14.05
N ASP A 67 2.36 -7.91 13.94
CA ASP A 67 2.22 -9.36 14.09
C ASP A 67 3.10 -10.12 13.08
N ASN A 68 3.16 -9.66 11.83
CA ASN A 68 4.05 -10.24 10.82
C ASN A 68 5.55 -10.10 11.16
N TYR A 69 5.94 -9.01 11.83
CA TYR A 69 7.31 -8.80 12.28
C TYR A 69 7.65 -9.66 13.50
N LEU A 70 6.77 -9.70 14.50
CA LEU A 70 6.94 -10.50 15.71
C LEU A 70 7.03 -12.00 15.39
N THR A 71 6.18 -12.50 14.49
CA THR A 71 6.23 -13.91 14.03
C THR A 71 7.52 -14.27 13.31
N LYS A 72 8.29 -13.28 12.83
CA LYS A 72 9.62 -13.43 12.23
C LYS A 72 10.76 -13.13 13.19
N GLY A 73 10.47 -12.85 14.47
CA GLY A 73 11.46 -12.46 15.48
C GLY A 73 12.04 -11.05 15.28
N ILE A 74 11.38 -10.19 14.49
CA ILE A 74 11.79 -8.81 14.29
C ILE A 74 11.15 -7.96 15.37
N GLU A 75 11.95 -7.56 16.35
CA GLU A 75 11.52 -6.76 17.50
C GLU A 75 12.20 -5.39 17.54
N SER A 76 11.79 -4.56 18.49
CA SER A 76 12.35 -3.23 18.73
C SER A 76 12.88 -3.17 20.16
N GLY A 77 14.03 -2.54 20.36
CA GLY A 77 14.52 -2.24 21.71
C GLY A 77 13.62 -1.23 22.43
N TYR A 78 13.71 -1.20 23.76
CA TYR A 78 12.99 -0.23 24.60
C TYR A 78 13.49 1.21 24.43
N ASP A 79 14.64 1.39 23.79
CA ASP A 79 15.26 2.66 23.40
C ASP A 79 14.74 3.21 22.06
N MET A 80 13.76 2.54 21.44
CA MET A 80 13.14 3.01 20.20
C MET A 80 12.52 4.41 20.36
N ASP A 81 12.79 5.28 19.39
CA ASP A 81 12.25 6.64 19.32
C ASP A 81 11.55 6.91 17.98
N ALA A 82 10.72 7.96 17.94
CA ALA A 82 9.95 8.35 16.78
C ALA A 82 10.84 8.98 15.70
N LYS A 83 10.60 8.59 14.44
CA LYS A 83 11.20 9.22 13.26
C LYS A 83 10.14 10.03 12.52
N VAL A 84 10.24 11.35 12.58
CA VAL A 84 9.28 12.27 11.93
C VAL A 84 9.26 12.10 10.41
N SER A 85 10.43 11.90 9.80
CA SER A 85 10.56 11.56 8.38
C SER A 85 11.18 10.18 8.27
N TRP A 86 10.32 9.19 8.10
CA TRP A 86 10.74 7.80 7.96
C TRP A 86 10.49 7.32 6.53
N ILE A 87 11.59 7.11 5.79
CA ILE A 87 11.52 6.67 4.40
C ILE A 87 11.22 5.17 4.35
N LEU A 88 10.20 4.78 3.58
CA LEU A 88 9.74 3.39 3.48
C LEU A 88 10.86 2.43 3.05
N ASP A 89 11.73 2.84 2.12
CA ASP A 89 12.83 2.01 1.62
C ASP A 89 13.87 1.66 2.69
N SER A 90 13.97 2.46 3.77
CA SER A 90 14.84 2.12 4.91
C SER A 90 14.40 0.87 5.67
N LEU A 91 13.17 0.38 5.45
CA LEU A 91 12.69 -0.87 6.03
C LEU A 91 13.38 -2.11 5.45
N ARG A 92 14.01 -2.02 4.28
CA ARG A 92 14.75 -3.14 3.67
C ARG A 92 15.89 -3.61 4.56
N GLU A 93 16.59 -2.66 5.17
CA GLU A 93 17.67 -2.91 6.13
C GLU A 93 17.17 -3.68 7.36
N ARG A 94 15.90 -3.46 7.74
CA ARG A 94 15.29 -4.04 8.93
C ARG A 94 14.65 -5.41 8.70
N THR A 95 14.15 -5.66 7.49
CA THR A 95 13.38 -6.87 7.18
C THR A 95 14.14 -7.87 6.30
N GLY A 96 15.34 -7.50 5.82
CA GLY A 96 16.19 -8.35 5.00
C GLY A 96 15.60 -8.67 3.62
N ARG A 97 14.66 -7.86 3.14
CA ARG A 97 13.95 -7.99 1.85
C ARG A 97 13.87 -6.64 1.14
#